data_AF-X1L3C5-F1
#
_entry.id   AF-X1L3C5-F1
#
_cell.length_a   1.000
_cell.length_b   1.000
_cell.length_c   1.000
_cell.angle_alpha   90.00
_cell.angle_beta   90.00
_cell.angle_gamma   90.00
#
_symmetry.space_group_name_H-M   'P 1'
#
loop_
_entity.id
_entity.type
_entity.pdbx_description
1 polymer ?
#
loop_
_entity_poly.entity_id
_entity_poly.type
_entity_poly.pdbx_seq_one_letter_code
_entity_poly.pdbx_strand_id
1 'polypeptide(L)'
;MNAEPDALNIIAQKADGAMRDALSIFDQLVSFSGKNITYKDVLENLNVLDYAYYFKVTNACLENNVPECLMIFNDILENGFDGHHFITGLSSHFRDLLVCKDQVTLQLLEVGGSMKD
;
A
#
# COMPACT_ATOMS: atom_id res chain seq x y z
N MET A 1 -18.81 8.93 -13.08
CA MET A 1 -17.70 8.82 -12.12
C MET A 1 -16.78 7.78 -12.68
N ASN A 2 -15.52 8.11 -12.89
CA ASN A 2 -14.50 7.15 -13.29
C ASN A 2 -13.57 6.93 -12.09
N ALA A 3 -13.44 5.69 -11.65
CA ALA A 3 -12.47 5.30 -10.63
C ALA A 3 -11.58 4.22 -11.23
N GLU A 4 -10.27 4.34 -11.04
CA GLU A 4 -9.33 3.32 -11.48
C GLU A 4 -9.52 2.02 -10.66
N PRO A 5 -9.43 0.82 -11.28
CA PRO A 5 -9.56 -0.44 -10.55
C PRO A 5 -8.59 -0.57 -9.37
N ASP A 6 -7.37 -0.07 -9.54
CA ASP A 6 -6.33 -0.09 -8.50
C ASP A 6 -6.66 0.86 -7.33
N ALA A 7 -7.29 2.00 -7.61
CA ALA A 7 -7.79 2.92 -6.59
C ALA A 7 -8.86 2.25 -5.72
N LEU A 8 -9.79 1.51 -6.33
CA LEU A 8 -10.83 0.76 -5.62
C LEU A 8 -10.26 -0.38 -4.77
N ASN A 9 -9.23 -1.06 -5.26
CA ASN A 9 -8.55 -2.12 -4.50
C ASN A 9 -7.90 -1.58 -3.22
N ILE A 10 -7.25 -0.41 -3.28
CA ILE A 10 -6.66 0.21 -2.09
C ILE A 10 -7.73 0.60 -1.07
N ILE A 11 -8.86 1.15 -1.51
CA ILE A 11 -9.98 1.47 -0.60
C ILE A 11 -10.49 0.20 0.10
N ALA A 12 -10.67 -0.90 -0.66
CA ALA A 12 -11.12 -2.17 -0.11
C ALA A 12 -10.12 -2.77 0.89
N GLN A 13 -8.83 -2.70 0.58
CA GLN A 13 -7.75 -3.12 1.49
C GLN A 13 -7.73 -2.27 2.77
N LYS A 14 -7.84 -0.95 2.64
CA LYS A 14 -7.82 -0.03 3.78
C LYS A 14 -9.03 -0.20 4.69
N ALA A 15 -10.17 -0.58 4.11
CA ALA A 15 -11.39 -0.86 4.84
C ALA A 15 -11.44 -2.26 5.47
N ASP A 16 -10.44 -3.13 5.25
CA ASP A 16 -10.39 -4.50 5.77
C ASP A 16 -11.68 -5.30 5.48
N GLY A 17 -12.29 -5.06 4.30
CA GLY A 17 -13.57 -5.68 3.91
C GLY A 17 -14.82 -5.14 4.62
N ALA A 18 -14.69 -4.17 5.54
CA ALA A 18 -15.83 -3.48 6.14
C ALA A 18 -16.46 -2.51 5.13
N MET A 19 -17.55 -2.95 4.48
CA MET A 19 -18.22 -2.20 3.40
C MET A 19 -18.64 -0.77 3.80
N ARG A 20 -18.94 -0.54 5.08
CA ARG A 20 -19.27 0.79 5.62
C ARG A 20 -18.07 1.73 5.64
N ASP A 21 -16.90 1.20 5.98
CA ASP A 21 -15.67 1.98 6.08
C ASP A 21 -15.13 2.26 4.68
N ALA A 22 -15.25 1.28 3.77
CA ALA A 22 -14.96 1.45 2.35
C ALA A 22 -15.83 2.57 1.73
N LEU A 23 -17.13 2.61 2.03
CA LEU A 23 -18.03 3.64 1.55
C LEU A 23 -17.70 5.02 2.14
N SER A 24 -17.37 5.08 3.44
CA SER A 24 -16.98 6.34 4.09
C SER A 24 -15.68 6.92 3.50
N ILE A 25 -14.70 6.05 3.24
CA ILE A 25 -13.45 6.40 2.55
C ILE A 25 -13.74 6.88 1.12
N PHE A 26 -14.60 6.18 0.39
CA PHE A 26 -14.98 6.53 -0.97
C PHE A 26 -15.66 7.91 -1.03
N ASP A 27 -16.60 8.18 -0.12
CA ASP A 27 -17.29 9.46 -0.04
C ASP A 27 -16.32 10.61 0.28
N GLN A 28 -15.32 10.36 1.13
CA GLN A 28 -14.24 11.30 1.39
C GLN A 28 -13.43 11.57 0.12
N LEU A 29 -13.00 10.53 -0.60
CA LEU A 29 -12.21 10.66 -1.84
C LEU A 29 -12.95 11.40 -2.96
N VAL A 30 -14.26 11.16 -3.11
CA VAL A 30 -15.13 11.89 -4.04
C VAL A 30 -15.18 13.38 -3.71
N SER A 31 -15.21 13.73 -2.42
CA SER A 31 -15.23 15.13 -1.96
C SER A 31 -13.94 15.88 -2.32
N PHE A 32 -12.79 15.19 -2.26
CA PHE A 32 -11.48 15.80 -2.56
C PHE A 32 -11.10 15.77 -4.04
N SER A 33 -11.44 14.69 -4.78
CA SER A 33 -10.96 14.44 -6.16
C SER A 33 -12.03 14.69 -7.23
N GLY A 34 -13.27 14.98 -6.83
CA GLY A 34 -14.39 15.25 -7.74
C GLY A 34 -14.90 14.00 -8.46
N LYS A 35 -14.93 14.01 -9.81
CA LYS A 35 -15.56 12.95 -10.62
C LYS A 35 -14.61 11.85 -11.11
N ASN A 36 -13.30 12.06 -10.99
CA ASN A 36 -12.26 11.12 -11.39
C ASN A 36 -11.42 10.77 -10.16
N ILE A 37 -11.43 9.50 -9.74
CA ILE A 37 -10.62 9.01 -8.65
C ILE A 37 -9.44 8.26 -9.27
N THR A 38 -8.25 8.84 -9.18
CA THR A 38 -7.01 8.19 -9.64
C THR A 38 -6.32 7.46 -8.50
N TYR A 39 -5.46 6.50 -8.84
CA TYR A 39 -4.62 5.79 -7.88
C TYR A 39 -3.82 6.73 -6.98
N LYS A 40 -3.23 7.80 -7.54
CA LYS A 40 -2.48 8.79 -6.78
C LYS A 40 -3.34 9.54 -5.77
N ASP A 41 -4.54 9.97 -6.18
CA ASP A 41 -5.44 10.69 -5.29
C ASP A 41 -5.82 9.83 -4.08
N VAL A 42 -6.01 8.52 -4.30
CA VAL A 42 -6.30 7.58 -3.23
C VAL A 42 -5.12 7.40 -2.29
N LEU A 43 -3.90 7.25 -2.80
CA LEU A 43 -2.70 7.15 -1.96
C LEU A 43 -2.51 8.38 -1.08
N GLU A 44 -2.62 9.58 -1.67
CA GLU A 44 -2.44 10.85 -0.95
C GLU A 44 -3.53 11.07 0.11
N ASN A 45 -4.80 10.81 -0.23
CA ASN A 45 -5.92 11.03 0.71
C ASN A 45 -6.05 9.94 1.78
N LEU A 46 -5.68 8.70 1.47
CA LEU A 46 -5.70 7.61 2.46
C LEU A 46 -4.41 7.49 3.27
N ASN A 47 -3.42 8.35 2.97
CA ASN A 47 -2.10 8.31 3.58
C ASN A 47 -1.51 6.89 3.49
N VAL A 48 -1.58 6.31 2.30
CA VAL A 48 -1.05 4.97 1.99
C VAL A 48 0.32 5.15 1.36
N LEU A 49 1.31 4.46 1.91
CA LEU A 49 2.68 4.47 1.38
C LEU A 49 2.72 3.79 0.02
N ASP A 50 3.40 4.44 -0.92
CA ASP A 50 3.73 3.83 -2.21
C ASP A 50 4.61 2.58 -1.97
N TYR A 51 4.33 1.50 -2.71
CA TYR A 51 5.12 0.27 -2.71
C TYR A 51 6.61 0.54 -2.95
N ALA A 52 6.96 1.62 -3.64
CA ALA A 52 8.33 2.07 -3.82
C ALA A 52 9.13 2.18 -2.51
N TYR A 53 8.49 2.60 -1.41
CA TYR A 53 9.15 2.66 -0.10
C TYR A 53 9.50 1.28 0.45
N TYR A 54 8.62 0.29 0.29
CA TYR A 54 8.90 -1.08 0.73
C TYR A 54 10.05 -1.71 -0.06
N PHE A 55 10.12 -1.47 -1.37
CA PHE A 55 11.26 -1.90 -2.18
C PHE A 55 12.58 -1.24 -1.76
N LYS A 56 12.58 0.07 -1.48
CA LYS A 56 13.78 0.78 -1.00
C LYS A 56 14.30 0.19 0.31
N VAL A 57 13.41 -0.01 1.29
CA VAL A 57 13.76 -0.59 2.58
C VAL A 57 14.27 -2.02 2.41
N THR A 58 13.61 -2.82 1.57
CA THR A 58 14.05 -4.19 1.27
C THR A 58 15.45 -4.23 0.67
N ASN A 59 15.75 -3.34 -0.29
CA ASN A 59 17.08 -3.24 -0.89
C ASN A 59 18.14 -2.84 0.15
N ALA A 60 17.86 -1.83 0.99
CA ALA A 60 18.75 -1.42 2.06
C ALA A 60 19.01 -2.55 3.07
N CYS A 61 17.99 -3.36 3.38
CA CYS A 61 18.15 -4.58 4.18
C CYS A 61 19.05 -5.62 3.51
N LEU A 62 18.88 -5.89 2.21
CA LEU A 62 19.71 -6.83 1.45
C LEU A 62 21.18 -6.38 1.39
N GLU A 63 21.43 -5.09 1.35
CA GLU A 63 22.77 -4.48 1.38
C GLU A 63 23.37 -4.39 2.80
N ASN A 64 22.63 -4.81 3.83
CA ASN A 64 22.98 -4.63 5.25
C ASN A 64 23.20 -3.15 5.64
N ASN A 65 22.57 -2.22 4.92
CA ASN A 65 22.68 -0.79 5.16
C ASN A 65 21.65 -0.32 6.19
N VAL A 66 21.91 -0.63 7.46
CA VAL A 66 21.05 -0.24 8.59
C VAL A 66 20.81 1.27 8.67
N PRO A 67 21.81 2.16 8.47
CA PRO A 67 21.58 3.60 8.45
C PRO A 67 20.54 4.03 7.41
N GLU A 68 20.62 3.52 6.18
CA GLU A 68 19.66 3.85 5.13
C GLU A 68 18.24 3.39 5.48
N CYS A 69 18.08 2.19 6.06
CA CYS A 69 16.77 1.74 6.55
C CYS A 69 16.15 2.71 7.55
N LEU A 70 16.96 3.23 8.49
CA LEU A 70 16.49 4.19 9.50
C LEU A 70 16.18 5.56 8.89
N MET A 71 16.96 6.01 7.91
CA MET A 71 16.71 7.26 7.19
C MET A 71 15.40 7.20 6.39
N ILE A 72 15.15 6.09 5.69
CA ILE A 72 13.89 5.87 4.97
C ILE A 72 12.72 5.85 5.97
N PHE A 73 12.87 5.16 7.10
CA PHE A 73 11.82 5.14 8.11
C PHE A 73 11.54 6.53 8.70
N ASN A 74 12.58 7.34 8.93
CA ASN A 74 12.42 8.71 9.39
C ASN A 74 11.69 9.60 8.37
N ASP A 75 12.04 9.50 7.08
CA ASP A 75 11.34 10.22 6.00
C ASP A 75 9.83 9.88 5.98
N ILE A 76 9.49 8.60 6.17
CA ILE A 76 8.10 8.16 6.27
C ILE A 76 7.38 8.84 7.45
N LEU A 77 7.99 8.89 8.63
CA LEU A 77 7.39 9.55 9.80
C LEU A 77 7.26 11.07 9.62
N GLU A 78 8.26 11.72 9.02
CA GLU A 78 8.25 13.17 8.75
C GLU A 78 7.16 13.57 7.76
N ASN A 79 6.82 12.70 6.81
CA ASN A 79 5.70 12.88 5.90
C ASN A 79 4.32 12.62 6.55
N GLY A 80 4.27 12.32 7.86
CA GLY A 80 3.04 12.17 8.63
C GLY A 80 2.39 10.80 8.52
N PHE A 81 3.13 9.78 8.04
CA PHE A 81 2.65 8.41 8.03
C PHE A 81 2.76 7.77 9.42
N ASP A 82 1.84 6.86 9.72
CA ASP A 82 1.84 6.10 10.96
C ASP A 82 2.87 4.96 10.91
N GLY A 83 3.74 4.89 11.92
CA GLY A 83 4.80 3.89 12.00
C GLY A 83 4.28 2.45 12.15
N HIS A 84 3.14 2.24 12.81
CA HIS A 84 2.54 0.91 12.93
C HIS A 84 1.98 0.45 11.57
N HIS A 85 1.30 1.35 10.84
CA HIS A 85 0.88 1.08 9.46
C HIS A 85 2.06 0.73 8.54
N PHE A 86 3.18 1.45 8.66
CA PHE A 86 4.39 1.12 7.91
C PHE A 86 4.89 -0.29 8.20
N ILE A 87 5.03 -0.67 9.48
CA ILE A 87 5.53 -2.00 9.86
C ILE A 87 4.59 -3.12 9.39
N THR A 88 3.29 -2.93 9.49
CA THR A 88 2.30 -3.89 8.99
C THR A 88 2.39 -4.04 7.47
N GLY A 89 2.48 -2.92 6.73
CA GLY A 89 2.66 -2.96 5.28
C GLY A 89 3.98 -3.61 4.84
N LEU A 90 5.08 -3.33 5.55
CA LEU A 90 6.38 -3.96 5.31
C LEU A 90 6.34 -5.48 5.57
N SER A 91 5.60 -5.90 6.60
CA SER A 91 5.39 -7.32 6.91
C SER A 91 4.61 -8.03 5.81
N SER A 92 3.56 -7.39 5.29
CA SER A 92 2.81 -7.91 4.13
C SER A 92 3.69 -7.99 2.88
N HIS A 93 4.49 -6.95 2.60
CA HIS A 93 5.42 -6.96 1.49
C HIS A 93 6.41 -8.14 1.56
N PHE A 94 7.03 -8.40 2.71
CA PHE A 94 7.92 -9.54 2.87
C PHE A 94 7.19 -10.88 2.75
N ARG A 95 5.97 -10.98 3.27
CA ARG A 95 5.14 -12.17 3.07
C ARG A 95 4.89 -12.43 1.59
N ASP A 96 4.50 -11.41 0.84
CA ASP A 96 4.22 -11.53 -0.60
C ASP A 96 5.47 -11.98 -1.37
N LEU A 97 6.64 -11.41 -1.06
CA LEU A 97 7.91 -11.85 -1.64
C LEU A 97 8.21 -13.32 -1.36
N LEU A 98 7.91 -13.82 -0.15
CA LEU A 98 8.09 -15.22 0.20
C LEU A 98 7.06 -16.12 -0.49
N VAL A 99 5.81 -15.69 -0.58
CA VAL A 99 4.71 -16.40 -1.25
C VAL A 99 5.00 -16.57 -2.75
N CYS A 100 5.63 -15.58 -3.38
CA CYS A 100 6.01 -15.65 -4.79
C CYS A 100 7.15 -16.63 -5.10
N LYS A 101 7.87 -17.14 -4.09
CA LYS A 101 8.99 -18.07 -4.31
C LYS A 101 8.58 -19.51 -4.61
N ASP A 102 7.37 -19.91 -4.22
CA ASP A 102 6.90 -21.28 -4.40
C ASP A 102 5.58 -21.32 -5.18
N GLN A 103 5.52 -22.23 -6.16
CA GLN A 103 4.40 -22.33 -7.08
C GLN A 103 3.10 -22.74 -6.39
N VAL A 104 3.19 -23.48 -5.27
CA VAL A 104 2.04 -23.88 -4.44
C VAL A 104 1.50 -22.69 -3.66
N THR A 105 2.35 -21.77 -3.21
CA THR A 105 1.93 -20.63 -2.41
C THR A 105 1.39 -19.47 -3.24
N LEU A 106 1.68 -19.39 -4.54
CA LEU A 106 1.16 -18.32 -5.43
C LEU A 106 -0.35 -18.08 -5.33
N GLN A 107 -1.14 -19.12 -5.05
CA GLN A 107 -2.59 -18.99 -4.86
C GLN A 107 -2.99 -18.13 -3.64
N LEU A 108 -2.09 -17.97 -2.67
CA LEU A 108 -2.27 -17.16 -1.45
C LEU A 108 -1.94 -15.69 -1.67
N LEU A 109 -1.48 -15.31 -2.87
CA LEU A 109 -1.06 -13.95 -3.17
C LEU A 109 -2.29 -13.06 -3.41
N GLU A 110 -2.51 -12.14 -2.47
CA GLU A 110 -3.61 -11.18 -2.47
C GLU A 110 -3.18 -9.84 -3.09
N VAL A 111 -2.79 -9.85 -4.38
CA VAL A 111 -2.60 -8.61 -5.14
C VAL A 111 -3.85 -8.24 -5.92
N GLY A 112 -4.15 -6.93 -5.96
CA GLY A 112 -5.12 -6.36 -6.89
C GLY A 112 -4.79 -6.76 -8.33
N GLY A 113 -5.81 -7.02 -9.15
CA GLY A 113 -5.71 -7.73 -10.43
C GLY A 113 -4.69 -7.20 -11.44
N SER A 114 -4.19 -5.97 -11.29
CA SER A 114 -3.22 -5.33 -12.19
C SER A 114 -1.75 -5.66 -11.88
N MET A 115 -1.43 -6.30 -10.74
CA MET A 115 -0.05 -6.67 -10.36
C MET A 115 0.22 -8.18 -10.45
N LYS A 116 -0.72 -8.97 -10.97
CA LYS A 116 -0.58 -10.44 -11.11
C LYS A 116 0.11 -10.88 -12.40
N ASP A 117 0.38 -9.95 -13.32
CA ASP A 117 0.99 -10.20 -14.63
C ASP A 117 2.43 -9.64 -14.74
#